data_AF-A0AAU4BQF9-F1
#
_entry.id   AF-A0AAU4BQF9-F1
#
_cell.length_a   1.000
_cell.length_b   1.000
_cell.length_c   1.000
_cell.angle_alpha   90.00
_cell.angle_beta   90.00
_cell.angle_gamma   90.00
#
_symmetry.space_group_name_H-M   'P 1'
#
loop_
_entity.id
_entity.type
_entity.pdbx_description
1 polymer ?
#
loop_
_entity_poly.entity_id
_entity_poly.type
_entity_poly.pdbx_seq_one_letter_code
_entity_poly.pdbx_strand_id
1 'polypeptide(L)'
;MLSRNHRIVALAPGRYADAALARSAARLVREHAGTAVIELASERGAAWTWAMRVGGELVAISAHTYGRRIEALAAARRFRLGAAEARIEERIPLLGDNESRDSESRDGETREAGARETGTRDTGGRDTGGRDTGGRDTGTRHQAVGPERGSRRQ
;
A
#
# COMPACT_ATOMS: atom_id res chain seq x y z
N MET A 1 11.79 -6.90 -3.00
CA MET A 1 11.95 -5.62 -3.74
C MET A 1 11.84 -4.46 -2.75
N LEU A 2 12.76 -3.49 -2.82
CA LEU A 2 12.75 -2.27 -2.01
C LEU A 2 11.99 -1.16 -2.75
N SER A 3 11.15 -0.43 -2.02
CA SER A 3 10.55 0.83 -2.50
C SER A 3 11.52 2.00 -2.39
N ARG A 4 11.21 3.15 -3.00
CA ARG A 4 12.02 4.39 -2.92
C ARG A 4 12.36 4.84 -1.49
N ASN A 5 11.61 4.38 -0.48
CA ASN A 5 11.85 4.70 0.94
C ASN A 5 12.57 3.57 1.68
N HIS A 6 13.34 2.73 0.98
CA HIS A 6 14.04 1.56 1.54
C HIS A 6 13.14 0.55 2.28
N ARG A 7 11.83 0.60 2.10
CA ARG A 7 10.90 -0.38 2.67
C ARG A 7 10.72 -1.55 1.73
N ILE A 8 10.87 -2.77 2.25
CA ILE A 8 10.55 -4.01 1.55
C ILE A 8 9.04 -4.07 1.36
N VAL A 9 8.57 -4.05 0.12
CA VAL A 9 7.12 -4.08 -0.20
C VAL A 9 6.62 -5.47 -0.57
N ALA A 10 7.52 -6.33 -1.03
CA ALA A 10 7.18 -7.64 -1.55
C ALA A 10 8.29 -8.66 -1.31
N LEU A 11 7.87 -9.90 -1.09
CA LEU A 11 8.70 -11.08 -0.92
C LEU A 11 8.36 -12.11 -1.99
N ALA A 12 9.32 -12.99 -2.27
CA ALA A 12 9.02 -14.20 -3.02
C ALA A 12 8.10 -15.12 -2.20
N PRO A 13 7.20 -15.88 -2.85
CA PRO A 13 6.25 -16.76 -2.15
C PRO A 13 6.92 -17.94 -1.45
N GLY A 14 8.17 -18.25 -1.79
CA GLY A 14 8.96 -19.30 -1.18
C GLY A 14 10.44 -18.96 -1.17
N ARG A 15 11.23 -19.87 -0.59
CA ARG A 15 12.70 -19.82 -0.65
C ARG A 15 13.15 -20.47 -1.97
N TYR A 16 14.11 -19.86 -2.63
CA TYR A 16 14.76 -20.47 -3.80
C TYR A 16 15.95 -21.31 -3.34
N ALA A 17 16.15 -22.46 -3.98
CA ALA A 17 17.28 -23.35 -3.69
C ALA A 17 18.63 -22.71 -4.05
N ASP A 18 18.63 -21.82 -5.05
CA ASP A 18 19.82 -21.13 -5.52
C ASP A 18 19.50 -19.72 -6.09
N ALA A 19 20.57 -18.95 -6.33
CA ALA A 19 20.49 -17.59 -6.83
C ALA A 19 20.08 -17.50 -8.31
N ALA A 20 20.24 -18.55 -9.12
CA ALA A 20 19.81 -18.56 -10.52
C ALA A 20 18.29 -18.70 -10.63
N LEU A 21 17.66 -19.54 -9.82
CA LEU A 21 16.21 -19.65 -9.69
C LEU A 21 15.61 -18.35 -9.16
N ALA A 22 16.20 -17.75 -8.13
CA ALA A 22 15.76 -16.46 -7.60
C ALA A 22 15.79 -15.35 -8.67
N ARG A 23 16.86 -15.30 -9.47
CA ARG A 23 16.99 -14.34 -10.58
C ARG A 23 16.00 -14.62 -11.71
N SER A 24 15.76 -15.88 -12.04
CA SER A 24 14.79 -16.26 -13.07
C SER A 24 13.38 -15.86 -12.67
N ALA A 25 13.00 -16.08 -11.41
CA ALA A 25 11.74 -15.60 -10.87
C ALA A 25 11.64 -14.07 -10.86
N ALA A 26 12.71 -13.36 -10.49
CA ALA A 26 12.74 -11.90 -10.54
C ALA A 26 12.56 -11.35 -11.98
N ARG A 27 13.13 -12.03 -12.99
CA ARG A 27 12.92 -11.70 -14.41
C ARG A 27 11.48 -11.91 -14.84
N LEU A 28 10.89 -13.03 -14.45
CA LEU A 28 9.49 -13.35 -14.74
C LEU A 28 8.55 -12.28 -14.16
N VAL A 29 8.78 -11.86 -12.91
CA VAL A 29 8.04 -10.76 -12.27
C VAL A 29 8.19 -9.46 -13.06
N ARG A 30 9.41 -9.10 -13.47
CA ARG A 30 9.67 -7.87 -14.23
C ARG A 30 8.99 -7.88 -15.60
N GLU A 31 9.12 -8.98 -16.34
CA GLU A 31 8.60 -9.11 -17.70
C GLU A 31 7.07 -9.12 -17.74
N HIS A 32 6.45 -9.80 -16.77
CA HIS A 32 5.00 -9.97 -16.75
C HIS A 32 4.27 -9.06 -15.76
N ALA A 33 4.98 -8.14 -15.09
CA ALA A 33 4.38 -7.23 -14.12
C ALA A 33 3.16 -6.49 -14.70
N GLY A 34 3.24 -6.01 -15.94
CA GLY A 34 2.14 -5.28 -16.58
C GLY A 34 0.83 -6.08 -16.73
N THR A 35 0.94 -7.39 -16.98
CA THR A 35 -0.19 -8.31 -17.18
C THR A 35 -0.52 -9.15 -15.94
N ALA A 36 0.27 -9.02 -14.87
CA ALA A 36 0.10 -9.81 -13.67
C ALA A 36 -1.23 -9.49 -12.95
N VAL A 37 -1.88 -10.55 -12.48
CA VAL A 37 -3.10 -10.48 -11.69
C VAL A 37 -2.74 -10.20 -10.23
N ILE A 38 -3.45 -9.27 -9.60
CA ILE A 38 -3.32 -8.97 -8.17
C ILE A 38 -4.51 -9.55 -7.43
N GLU A 39 -4.24 -10.45 -6.50
CA GLU A 39 -5.22 -11.01 -5.58
C GLU A 39 -5.08 -10.30 -4.23
N LEU A 40 -6.21 -9.89 -3.66
CA LEU A 40 -6.26 -9.33 -2.31
C LEU A 40 -6.86 -10.37 -1.38
N ALA A 41 -6.21 -10.60 -0.26
CA ALA A 41 -6.72 -11.45 0.81
C ALA A 41 -6.86 -10.63 2.08
N SER A 42 -7.77 -11.06 2.96
CA SER A 42 -7.89 -10.47 4.28
C SER A 42 -8.08 -11.53 5.35
N GLU A 43 -7.42 -11.31 6.48
CA GLU A 43 -7.71 -12.02 7.72
C GLU A 43 -8.79 -11.25 8.48
N ARG A 44 -10.00 -11.82 8.52
CA ARG A 44 -11.17 -11.30 9.24
C ARG A 44 -11.52 -9.83 8.94
N GLY A 45 -11.13 -9.30 7.77
CA GLY A 45 -11.41 -7.92 7.35
C GLY A 45 -10.48 -6.85 7.93
N ALA A 46 -9.61 -7.20 8.87
CA ALA A 46 -8.77 -6.25 9.63
C ALA A 46 -7.33 -6.15 9.09
N ALA A 47 -6.79 -7.27 8.61
CA ALA A 47 -5.46 -7.31 8.01
C ALA A 47 -5.60 -7.70 6.54
N TRP A 48 -5.07 -6.88 5.64
CA TRP A 48 -5.10 -7.09 4.20
C TRP A 48 -3.71 -7.45 3.69
N THR A 49 -3.62 -8.45 2.84
CA THR A 49 -2.41 -8.83 2.12
C THR A 49 -2.71 -8.82 0.62
N TRP A 50 -1.64 -8.83 -0.17
CA TRP A 50 -1.77 -8.97 -1.61
C TRP A 50 -0.81 -10.03 -2.14
N ALA A 51 -1.23 -10.70 -3.20
CA ALA A 51 -0.47 -11.70 -3.93
C ALA A 51 -0.48 -11.32 -5.42
N MET A 52 0.65 -11.52 -6.10
CA MET A 52 0.79 -11.31 -7.53
C MET A 52 0.93 -12.66 -8.22
N ARG A 53 0.14 -12.87 -9.27
CA ARG A 53 0.19 -14.06 -10.11
C ARG A 53 0.48 -13.74 -11.58
N VAL A 54 1.25 -14.60 -12.23
CA VAL A 54 1.55 -14.57 -13.66
C VAL A 54 1.20 -15.94 -14.22
N GLY A 55 0.28 -16.00 -15.20
CA GLY A 55 -0.16 -17.29 -15.76
C GLY A 55 -0.76 -18.25 -14.72
N GLY A 56 -1.28 -17.74 -13.61
CA GLY A 56 -1.78 -18.55 -12.49
C GLY A 56 -0.72 -18.93 -11.44
N GLU A 57 0.57 -18.77 -11.76
CA GLU A 57 1.66 -19.03 -10.81
C GLU A 57 1.82 -17.86 -9.83
N LEU A 58 1.99 -18.16 -8.55
CA LEU A 58 2.25 -17.15 -7.53
C LEU A 58 3.72 -16.73 -7.62
N VAL A 59 3.97 -15.43 -7.79
CA VAL A 59 5.32 -14.91 -8.06
C VAL A 59 5.80 -13.89 -7.03
N ALA A 60 4.87 -13.23 -6.33
CA ALA A 60 5.19 -12.32 -5.23
C ALA A 60 4.04 -12.22 -4.22
N ILE A 61 4.38 -11.96 -2.97
CA ILE A 61 3.45 -11.70 -1.87
C ILE A 61 3.83 -10.42 -1.15
N SER A 62 2.86 -9.77 -0.50
CA SER A 62 3.09 -8.61 0.36
C SER A 62 4.05 -8.95 1.49
N ALA A 63 5.02 -8.07 1.75
CA ALA A 63 5.98 -8.26 2.85
C ALA A 63 5.37 -8.01 4.25
N HIS A 64 4.21 -7.35 4.31
CA HIS A 64 3.52 -7.02 5.54
C HIS A 64 2.01 -6.90 5.27
N THR A 65 1.23 -6.95 6.35
CA THR A 65 -0.21 -6.71 6.32
C THR A 65 -0.52 -5.22 6.30
N TYR A 66 -1.68 -4.86 5.75
CA TYR A 66 -2.18 -3.49 5.68
C TYR A 66 -3.49 -3.38 6.45
N GLY A 67 -3.73 -2.25 7.12
CA GLY A 67 -4.96 -2.04 7.88
C GLY A 67 -6.18 -1.83 6.99
N ARG A 68 -5.98 -1.38 5.74
CA ARG A 68 -7.09 -1.13 4.79
C ARG A 68 -6.84 -1.80 3.44
N ARG A 69 -7.92 -2.28 2.82
CA ARG A 69 -7.90 -2.83 1.45
C ARG A 69 -7.27 -1.88 0.44
N ILE A 70 -7.56 -0.58 0.54
CA ILE A 70 -7.06 0.43 -0.40
C ILE A 70 -5.53 0.61 -0.28
N GLU A 71 -4.98 0.46 0.92
CA GLU A 71 -3.53 0.54 1.17
C GLU A 71 -2.83 -0.68 0.57
N ALA A 72 -3.36 -1.89 0.78
CA ALA A 72 -2.85 -3.11 0.17
C ALA A 72 -2.85 -3.02 -1.35
N LEU A 73 -3.95 -2.52 -1.94
CA LEU A 73 -4.05 -2.34 -3.38
C LEU A 73 -3.10 -1.27 -3.91
N ALA A 74 -2.92 -0.16 -3.20
CA ALA A 74 -1.95 0.87 -3.56
C ALA A 74 -0.52 0.33 -3.52
N ALA A 75 -0.18 -0.45 -2.49
CA ALA A 75 1.12 -1.11 -2.39
C ALA A 75 1.36 -2.10 -3.55
N ALA A 76 0.38 -2.94 -3.86
CA ALA A 76 0.44 -3.88 -4.98
C ALA A 76 0.66 -3.17 -6.32
N ARG A 77 -0.06 -2.06 -6.58
CA ARG A 77 0.13 -1.28 -7.81
C ARG A 77 1.53 -0.66 -7.90
N ARG A 78 2.04 -0.11 -6.80
CA ARG A 78 3.41 0.44 -6.75
C ARG A 78 4.44 -0.64 -7.01
N PHE A 79 4.28 -1.81 -6.40
CA PHE A 79 5.13 -2.96 -6.66
C PHE A 79 5.08 -3.34 -8.14
N ARG A 80 3.89 -3.47 -8.74
CA ARG A 80 3.73 -3.81 -10.15
C ARG A 80 4.42 -2.84 -11.10
N LEU A 81 4.22 -1.53 -10.87
CA LEU A 81 4.86 -0.49 -11.68
C LEU A 81 6.38 -0.49 -11.52
N GLY A 82 6.85 -0.50 -10.27
CA GLY A 82 8.29 -0.47 -10.01
C GLY A 82 9.00 -1.77 -10.41
N ALA A 83 8.32 -2.92 -10.35
CA ALA A 83 8.89 -4.21 -10.72
C ALA A 83 9.23 -4.28 -12.22
N ALA A 84 8.40 -3.68 -13.08
CA ALA A 84 8.66 -3.59 -14.52
C ALA A 84 9.94 -2.79 -14.84
N GLU A 85 10.24 -1.77 -14.03
CA GLU A 85 11.41 -0.90 -14.18
C GLU A 85 12.62 -1.32 -13.34
N ALA A 86 12.44 -2.32 -12.48
CA ALA A 86 13.45 -2.69 -11.49
C ALA A 86 14.70 -3.27 -12.16
N ARG A 87 15.86 -2.76 -11.72
CA ARG A 87 17.15 -3.40 -11.98
C ARG A 87 17.24 -4.66 -11.12
N ILE A 88 17.62 -5.77 -11.73
CA ILE A 88 17.88 -7.02 -11.04
C ILE A 88 19.37 -7.03 -10.70
N GLU A 89 19.69 -6.83 -9.42
CA GLU A 89 21.08 -6.84 -8.95
C GLU A 89 21.62 -8.28 -8.88
N GLU A 90 22.89 -8.47 -9.27
CA GLU A 90 23.55 -9.78 -9.19
C GLU A 90 24.05 -10.10 -7.78
N ARG A 91 24.28 -9.08 -6.96
CA ARG A 91 24.66 -9.24 -5.57
C ARG A 91 23.38 -9.39 -4.76
N ILE A 92 23.17 -10.57 -4.20
CA ILE A 92 22.21 -10.74 -3.10
C ILE A 92 22.95 -10.23 -1.87
N PRO A 93 22.68 -9.02 -1.34
CA PRO A 93 23.24 -8.64 -0.06
C PRO A 93 22.78 -9.70 0.94
N LEU A 94 23.73 -10.40 1.55
CA LEU A 94 23.43 -11.14 2.76
C LEU A 94 22.92 -10.09 3.74
N LEU A 95 21.85 -10.40 4.48
CA LEU A 95 21.15 -9.45 5.35
C LEU A 95 22.02 -8.83 6.49
N GLY A 96 23.35 -8.97 6.44
CA GLY A 96 24.33 -8.37 7.35
C GLY A 96 25.37 -7.43 6.71
N ASP A 97 25.33 -7.15 5.41
CA ASP A 97 26.34 -6.29 4.75
C ASP A 97 25.99 -4.79 4.71
N ASN A 98 24.93 -4.35 5.39
CA ASN A 98 24.42 -2.97 5.28
C ASN A 98 24.85 -2.03 6.43
N GLU A 99 25.90 -2.37 7.18
CA GLU A 99 26.32 -1.62 8.39
C GLU A 99 27.62 -0.81 8.22
N SER A 100 27.99 -0.31 7.03
CA SER A 100 29.29 0.41 6.91
C SER A 100 29.41 1.51 5.86
N ARG A 101 28.32 2.22 5.53
CA ARG A 101 28.46 3.50 4.80
C ARG A 101 27.38 4.49 5.25
N ASP A 102 27.63 5.15 6.36
CA ASP A 102 27.25 6.56 6.63
C ASP A 102 27.68 6.95 8.06
N SER A 103 28.96 6.76 8.37
CA SER A 103 29.56 7.24 9.63
C SER A 103 31.01 7.56 9.37
N GLU A 104 31.26 8.74 8.78
CA GLU A 104 32.53 9.48 8.69
C GLU A 104 32.29 10.63 7.70
N SER A 105 32.45 11.92 7.96
CA SER A 105 32.86 12.71 9.11
C SER A 105 32.47 14.15 8.79
N ARG A 106 31.91 14.89 9.74
CA ARG A 106 32.23 16.32 9.84
C ARG A 106 32.05 16.82 11.26
N ASP A 107 33.08 16.57 12.05
CA ASP A 107 33.42 17.40 13.19
C ASP A 107 33.59 18.86 12.75
N GLY A 108 33.08 19.77 13.58
CA GLY A 108 33.10 21.20 13.33
C GLY A 108 32.54 21.99 14.50
N GLU A 109 33.25 21.93 15.63
CA GLU A 109 33.45 23.02 16.58
C GLU A 109 32.26 23.56 17.40
N THR A 110 32.31 23.20 18.69
CA THR A 110 32.01 24.00 19.88
C THR A 110 31.76 25.49 19.67
N ARG A 111 30.57 25.98 20.05
CA ARG A 111 30.43 27.31 20.66
C ARG A 111 29.17 27.47 21.52
N GLU A 112 29.43 27.42 22.82
CA GLU A 112 28.94 28.27 23.91
C GLU A 112 27.49 28.79 23.93
N ALA A 113 26.84 28.41 25.02
CA ALA A 113 25.88 29.14 25.85
C ALA A 113 25.41 30.53 25.37
N GLY A 114 24.10 30.62 25.14
CA GLY A 114 23.36 31.87 25.10
C GLY A 114 21.91 31.62 25.50
N ALA A 115 21.66 31.55 26.81
CA ALA A 115 20.32 31.70 27.36
C ALA A 115 19.74 33.04 26.89
N ARG A 116 18.55 33.02 26.29
CA ARG A 116 17.63 34.18 26.28
C ARG A 116 16.20 33.73 26.02
N GLU A 117 15.43 33.82 27.09
CA GLU A 117 13.98 33.72 27.15
C GLU A 117 13.33 34.76 26.22
N THR A 118 12.41 34.31 25.39
CA THR A 118 11.25 35.08 24.89
C THR A 118 10.18 34.01 24.69
N GLY A 119 9.13 33.93 25.50
CA GLY A 119 8.07 34.91 25.59
C GLY A 119 6.78 34.11 25.40
N THR A 120 5.95 34.08 26.44
CA THR A 120 4.63 33.46 26.48
C THR A 120 3.79 33.86 25.27
N ARG A 121 3.17 32.89 24.61
CA ARG A 121 1.94 33.14 23.86
C ARG A 121 0.94 32.01 24.05
N ASP A 122 0.27 32.15 25.18
CA ASP A 122 -1.07 31.65 25.39
C ASP A 122 -1.99 32.26 24.34
N THR A 123 -2.59 31.44 23.49
CA THR A 123 -3.73 31.83 22.67
C THR A 123 -4.74 30.70 22.69
N GLY A 124 -5.54 30.70 23.75
CA GLY A 124 -6.99 30.83 23.61
C GLY A 124 -7.70 29.67 22.93
N GLY A 125 -8.34 28.86 23.76
CA GLY A 125 -9.37 27.93 23.32
C GLY A 125 -10.46 28.63 22.50
N ARG A 126 -11.02 27.87 21.56
CA ARG A 126 -12.33 28.18 21.02
C ARG A 126 -13.09 26.88 20.79
N ASP A 127 -13.83 26.51 21.82
CA ASP A 127 -15.06 25.75 21.71
C ASP A 127 -16.07 26.58 20.91
N THR A 128 -16.50 26.03 19.78
CA THR A 128 -17.78 26.30 19.12
C THR A 128 -18.13 24.97 18.46
N GLY A 129 -19.09 24.19 18.96
CA GLY A 129 -20.46 24.58 19.19
C GLY A 129 -21.30 23.75 18.21
N GLY A 130 -22.15 22.89 18.76
CA GLY A 130 -22.88 21.88 18.00
C GLY A 130 -23.80 22.45 16.91
N ARG A 131 -24.13 21.59 15.96
CA ARG A 131 -25.38 21.70 15.22
C ARG A 131 -25.91 20.33 14.86
N ASP A 132 -26.74 19.82 15.75
CA ASP A 132 -27.87 18.99 15.39
C ASP A 132 -28.87 19.82 14.59
N THR A 133 -29.12 19.40 13.36
CA THR A 133 -30.37 19.60 12.62
C THR A 133 -30.58 18.27 11.93
N GLY A 134 -31.53 17.45 12.35
CA GLY A 134 -32.95 17.78 12.38
C GLY A 134 -33.57 17.17 11.13
N GLY A 135 -34.40 16.15 11.33
CA GLY A 135 -34.77 15.17 10.32
C GLY A 135 -35.65 15.68 9.16
N ARG A 136 -35.82 14.78 8.19
CA ARG A 136 -37.08 14.66 7.46
C ARG A 136 -37.31 13.22 7.01
N ASP A 137 -38.24 12.62 7.72
CA ASP A 137 -39.03 11.47 7.31
C ASP A 137 -40.05 11.89 6.24
N THR A 138 -40.68 10.89 5.61
CA THR A 138 -41.81 10.91 4.66
C THR A 138 -41.52 11.15 3.18
N GLY A 139 -41.69 10.05 2.43
CA GLY A 139 -41.76 10.04 0.98
C GLY A 139 -42.15 8.68 0.42
N THR A 140 -43.11 7.99 1.06
CA THR A 140 -43.85 6.88 0.43
C THR A 140 -44.54 7.41 -0.83
N ARG A 141 -43.96 7.13 -2.00
CA ARG A 141 -44.69 7.22 -3.27
C ARG A 141 -44.99 5.82 -3.76
N HIS A 142 -46.01 5.22 -3.14
CA HIS A 142 -46.94 4.38 -3.87
C HIS A 142 -47.51 5.23 -5.01
N GLN A 143 -47.19 4.93 -6.27
CA GLN A 143 -48.13 5.11 -7.37
C GLN A 143 -47.90 4.06 -8.46
N ALA A 144 -48.99 3.34 -8.71
CA ALA A 144 -49.37 2.69 -9.96
C ALA A 144 -48.53 1.50 -10.45
N VAL A 145 -48.86 0.34 -9.87
CA VAL A 145 -49.24 -0.83 -10.69
C VAL A 145 -50.30 -0.35 -11.68
N GLY A 146 -49.94 -0.23 -12.96
CA GLY A 146 -50.92 -0.09 -14.04
C GLY A 146 -51.47 -1.48 -14.38
N PRO A 147 -52.79 -1.72 -14.25
CA PRO A 147 -53.41 -2.91 -14.81
C PRO A 147 -53.83 -2.65 -16.26
N GLU A 148 -54.18 -3.75 -16.93
CA GLU A 148 -54.93 -3.85 -18.20
C GLU A 148 -54.11 -3.84 -19.50
N ARG A 149 -53.89 -5.03 -20.08
CA ARG A 149 -54.81 -5.78 -20.97
C ARG A 149 -54.76 -5.28 -22.43
N GLY A 150 -54.04 -6.01 -23.25
CA GLY A 150 -54.31 -6.17 -24.69
C GLY A 150 -54.04 -7.65 -25.02
N SER A 151 -55.10 -8.46 -25.12
CA SER A 151 -55.70 -8.89 -26.39
C SER A 151 -54.80 -9.89 -27.14
N ARG A 152 -55.01 -11.20 -26.99
CA ARG A 152 -56.05 -12.01 -27.66
C ARG A 152 -55.74 -12.21 -29.15
N ARG A 153 -55.36 -13.45 -29.46
CA ARG A 153 -55.62 -14.24 -30.68
C ARG A 153 -55.52 -13.50 -32.03
N GLN A 154 -54.55 -13.90 -32.84
CA GLN A 154 -54.74 -14.87 -33.94
C GLN A 154 -53.38 -15.40 -34.38
#